data_AF-A0A7L2RFA1-F1
#
_entry.id   AF-A0A7L2RFA1-F1
#
_cell.length_a   1.000
_cell.length_b   1.000
_cell.length_c   1.000
_cell.angle_alpha   90.00
_cell.angle_beta   90.00
_cell.angle_gamma   90.00
#
_symmetry.space_group_name_H-M   'P 1'
#
loop_
_entity.id
_entity.type
_entity.pdbx_description
1 polymer ?
#
loop_
_entity_poly.entity_id
_entity_poly.type
_entity_poly.pdbx_seq_one_letter_code
_entity_poly.pdbx_strand_id
1 'polypeptide(L)' 'YCAECGGRHPAEEGDLWAESSLLGLRITYMARMDGRVYDITEWAGCQRVGISPDTHRVPYHLSFGARAAAPAGRQR' A
#
# COMPACT_ATOMS: atom_id res chain seq x y z
N TYR A 1 6.90 5.37 -7.21
CA TYR A 1 8.16 6.03 -7.61
C TYR A 1 9.17 5.67 -6.54
N CYS A 2 10.46 5.65 -6.83
CA CYS A 2 11.50 5.31 -5.87
C CYS A 2 12.44 6.49 -5.76
N ALA A 3 12.49 7.11 -4.58
CA ALA A 3 13.35 8.26 -4.32
C ALA A 3 14.84 7.91 -4.40
N GLU A 4 15.21 6.68 -4.03
CA GLU A 4 16.60 6.20 -4.05
C GLU A 4 17.12 5.98 -5.48
N CYS A 5 16.28 5.48 -6.39
CA CYS A 5 16.67 5.20 -7.78
C CYS A 5 16.30 6.31 -8.76
N GLY A 6 15.46 7.27 -8.36
CA GLY A 6 14.97 8.33 -9.22
C GLY A 6 14.00 7.87 -10.32
N GLY A 7 13.33 6.73 -10.14
CA GLY A 7 12.55 6.07 -11.20
C GLY A 7 11.38 5.22 -10.69
N ARG A 8 10.67 4.55 -11.60
CA ARG A 8 9.59 3.60 -11.27
C ARG A 8 10.08 2.16 -11.43
N HIS A 9 9.76 1.32 -10.46
CA HIS A 9 10.01 -0.11 -10.51
C HIS A 9 8.73 -0.84 -10.93
N PRO A 10 8.84 -2.04 -11.53
CA PRO A 10 7.69 -2.91 -11.73
C PRO A 10 7.09 -3.30 -10.37
N ALA A 11 5.75 -3.31 -10.30
CA ALA A 11 5.01 -3.82 -9.16
C ALA A 11 4.53 -5.24 -9.45
N GLU A 12 4.68 -6.13 -8.49
CA GLU A 12 4.20 -7.50 -8.49
C GLU A 12 2.74 -7.56 -8.00
N GLU A 13 2.06 -8.68 -8.29
CA GLU A 13 0.67 -8.84 -7.88
C GLU A 13 0.55 -8.91 -6.36
N GLY A 14 -0.30 -8.06 -5.77
CA GLY A 14 -0.45 -7.92 -4.32
C GLY A 14 0.44 -6.85 -3.70
N ASP A 15 1.29 -6.18 -4.48
CA ASP A 15 2.15 -5.10 -3.98
C ASP A 15 1.35 -3.86 -3.58
N LEU A 16 1.65 -3.34 -2.37
CA LEU A 16 1.12 -2.09 -1.85
C LEU A 16 2.25 -1.09 -1.64
N TRP A 17 2.10 0.11 -2.21
CA TRP A 17 3.07 1.18 -2.04
C TRP A 17 2.38 2.53 -1.91
N ALA A 18 3.16 3.54 -1.53
CA ALA A 18 2.73 4.92 -1.51
C ALA A 18 3.64 5.77 -2.41
N GLU A 19 3.06 6.72 -3.13
CA GLU A 19 3.78 7.73 -3.89
C GLU A 19 3.49 9.10 -3.31
N SER A 20 4.52 9.94 -3.16
CA SER A 20 4.32 11.34 -2.81
C SER A 20 4.15 12.19 -4.08
N SER A 21 3.31 13.22 -3.99
CA SER A 21 3.07 14.20 -5.04
C SER A 21 2.92 15.58 -4.42
N LEU A 22 2.88 16.63 -5.26
CA LEU A 22 2.79 18.03 -4.82
C LEU A 22 3.88 18.38 -3.79
N LEU A 23 5.14 18.03 -4.09
CA LEU A 23 6.29 18.24 -3.19
C LEU A 23 6.11 17.59 -1.80
N GLY A 24 5.41 16.46 -1.72
CA GLY A 24 5.18 15.72 -0.48
C GLY A 24 3.87 16.06 0.24
N LEU A 25 3.10 17.03 -0.25
CA LEU A 25 1.83 17.43 0.37
C LEU A 25 0.72 16.39 0.20
N ARG A 26 0.79 15.59 -0.87
CA ARG A 26 -0.22 14.57 -1.15
C ARG A 26 0.43 13.20 -1.26
N ILE A 27 0.03 12.30 -0.37
CA ILE A 27 0.41 10.89 -0.41
C ILE A 27 -0.73 10.09 -1.03
N THR A 28 -0.43 9.35 -2.08
CA THR A 28 -1.37 8.47 -2.76
C THR A 28 -0.95 7.03 -2.53
N TYR A 29 -1.88 6.21 -2.03
CA TYR A 29 -1.65 4.80 -1.78
C TYR A 29 -2.14 4.00 -2.98
N MET A 30 -1.31 3.08 -3.46
CA MET A 30 -1.57 2.29 -4.65
C MET A 30 -1.45 0.81 -4.33
N ALA A 31 -2.22 -0.01 -5.04
CA ALA A 31 -2.10 -1.46 -4.97
C ALA A 31 -2.18 -2.10 -6.35
N ARG A 32 -1.40 -3.15 -6.57
CA ARG A 32 -1.47 -3.99 -7.77
C ARG A 32 -2.34 -5.21 -7.49
N MET A 33 -3.48 -5.33 -8.17
CA MET A 33 -4.40 -6.46 -8.06
C MET A 33 -5.04 -6.75 -9.42
N ASP A 34 -5.33 -8.00 -9.73
CA ASP A 34 -5.94 -8.45 -10.97
C ASP A 34 -5.22 -7.92 -12.22
N GLY A 35 -3.88 -7.78 -12.13
CA GLY A 35 -3.07 -7.21 -13.21
C GLY A 35 -3.34 -5.72 -13.50
N ARG A 36 -3.94 -4.98 -12.57
CA ARG A 36 -4.22 -3.54 -12.65
C ARG A 36 -3.72 -2.81 -11.40
N VAL A 37 -3.48 -1.51 -11.54
CA VAL A 37 -3.12 -0.65 -10.41
C VAL A 37 -4.34 0.15 -9.98
N TYR A 38 -4.62 0.17 -8.68
CA TYR A 38 -5.74 0.86 -8.06
C TYR A 38 -5.26 1.91 -7.07
N ASP A 39 -5.91 3.08 -7.08
CA ASP A 39 -5.80 4.05 -5.97
C ASP A 39 -6.63 3.54 -4.80
N ILE A 40 -5.94 3.25 -3.70
CA ILE A 40 -6.52 2.72 -2.47
C ILE A 40 -6.42 3.75 -1.33
N THR A 41 -6.20 5.03 -1.62
CA THR A 41 -5.98 6.08 -0.61
C THR A 41 -7.14 6.16 0.40
N GLU A 42 -8.39 6.10 -0.05
CA GLU A 42 -9.55 6.11 0.84
C GLU A 42 -9.61 4.86 1.73
N TRP A 43 -9.35 3.68 1.15
CA TRP A 43 -9.31 2.42 1.88
C TRP A 43 -8.18 2.40 2.91
N ALA A 44 -6.98 2.84 2.51
CA ALA A 44 -5.80 2.94 3.36
C ALA A 44 -6.05 3.92 4.53
N GLY A 45 -6.74 5.03 4.27
CA GLY A 45 -7.19 5.96 5.30
C GLY A 45 -8.18 5.31 6.28
N CYS A 46 -9.19 4.59 5.76
CA CYS A 46 -10.16 3.86 6.60
C CYS A 46 -9.49 2.79 7.47
N GLN A 47 -8.51 2.06 6.93
CA GLN A 47 -7.78 1.01 7.63
C GLN A 47 -6.57 1.52 8.43
N ARG A 48 -6.26 2.82 8.36
CA ARG A 48 -5.07 3.44 8.97
C ARG A 48 -3.75 2.77 8.56
N VAL A 49 -3.65 2.40 7.29
CA VAL A 49 -2.43 1.82 6.71
C VAL A 49 -1.36 2.91 6.61
N GLY A 50 -0.19 2.66 7.20
CA GLY A 50 0.96 3.56 7.17
C GLY A 50 2.08 3.01 6.29
N ILE A 51 2.18 3.50 5.07
CA ILE A 51 3.26 3.17 4.13
C ILE A 51 4.06 4.43 3.87
N SER A 52 5.36 4.39 4.13
CA SER A 52 6.24 5.48 3.75
C SER A 52 6.25 5.63 2.23
N PRO A 53 6.07 6.85 1.70
CA PRO A 53 6.08 7.05 0.26
C PRO A 53 7.46 6.87 -0.33
N ASP A 54 7.49 6.50 -1.61
CA ASP A 54 8.66 6.48 -2.48
C ASP A 54 9.82 5.58 -2.03
N THR A 55 9.50 4.51 -1.27
CA THR A 55 10.47 3.52 -0.81
C THR A 55 10.99 2.65 -1.95
N HIS A 56 12.27 2.27 -1.88
CA HIS A 56 12.87 1.37 -2.88
C HIS A 56 12.27 -0.04 -2.88
N ARG A 57 11.84 -0.52 -1.71
CA ARG A 57 11.19 -1.82 -1.56
C ARG A 57 9.72 -1.64 -1.23
N VAL A 58 8.91 -2.53 -1.78
CA VAL A 58 7.51 -2.65 -1.42
C VAL A 58 7.43 -3.22 0.00
N PRO A 59 6.88 -2.48 0.98
CA PRO A 59 6.90 -2.90 2.38
C PRO A 59 5.80 -3.91 2.71
N TYR A 60 4.75 -4.00 1.89
CA TYR A 60 3.63 -4.91 2.12
C TYR A 60 3.25 -5.65 0.83
N HIS A 61 3.19 -6.96 0.94
CA HIS A 61 2.65 -7.85 -0.08
C HIS A 61 1.36 -8.47 0.46
N LEU A 62 0.22 -8.11 -0.10
CA LEU A 62 -1.06 -8.73 0.24
C LEU A 62 -1.01 -10.21 -0.17
N SER A 63 -1.23 -11.09 0.79
CA SER A 63 -1.57 -12.48 0.50
C SER A 63 -3.09 -12.55 0.32
N PHE A 64 -3.56 -12.96 -0.85
CA PHE A 64 -4.98 -13.25 -1.10
C PHE A 64 -5.38 -14.57 -0.41
N GLY A 65 -5.27 -14.63 0.91
CA GLY A 65 -5.64 -15.76 1.76
C GLY A 65 -6.92 -15.44 2.53
N ALA A 66 -7.90 -16.34 2.49
CA ALA A 66 -9.23 -16.22 3.08
C ALA A 66 -9.22 -15.55 4.48
N ARG A 67 -10.09 -14.55 4.65
CA ARG A 67 -10.42 -13.84 5.89
C ARG A 67 -9.92 -14.55 7.16
N ALA A 68 -8.80 -14.10 7.71
CA ALA A 68 -8.59 -14.26 9.14
C ALA A 68 -9.61 -13.35 9.83
N ALA A 69 -10.78 -13.91 10.15
CA ALA A 69 -11.71 -13.29 11.07
C ALA A 69 -10.92 -12.95 12.34
N ALA A 70 -10.74 -11.65 12.61
CA ALA A 70 -10.27 -11.23 13.91
C ALA A 70 -11.23 -11.85 14.94
N PRO A 71 -10.75 -12.68 15.88
CA PRO A 71 -11.63 -13.15 16.93
C PRO A 71 -12.07 -11.92 17.72
N ALA A 72 -13.39 -11.70 17.76
CA ALA A 72 -14.00 -10.78 18.72
C ALA A 72 -13.76 -11.34 20.13
N GLY A 73 -12.60 -11.00 20.71
CA GLY A 73 -12.09 -11.53 21.98
C GLY A 73 -12.06 -10.50 23.09
N ARG A 74 -13.22 -10.33 23.72
CA ARG A 74 -13.55 -9.91 25.10
C ARG A 74 -12.41 -9.92 26.19
N GLN A 75 -12.47 -8.89 27.07
CA GLN A 75 -11.97 -8.75 28.48
C GLN A 75 -10.45 -8.53 28.70
N ARG A 76 -10.00 -7.67 29.63
CA ARG A 76 -10.50 -7.35 30.99
C ARG A 76 -10.61 -5.86 31.28
#